data_AF-A0A7R6R5V0-F1
#
_entry.id   AF-A0A7R6R5V0-F1
#
_cell.length_a   1.000
_cell.length_b   1.000
_cell.length_c   1.000
_cell.angle_alpha   90.00
_cell.angle_beta   90.00
_cell.angle_gamma   90.00
#
_symmetry.space_group_name_H-M   'P 1'
#
loop_
_entity.id
_entity.type
_entity.pdbx_description
1 polymer ?
#
loop_
_entity_poly.entity_id
_entity_poly.type
_entity_poly.pdbx_seq_one_letter_code
_entity_poly.pdbx_strand_id
1 'polypeptide(L)'
;MARRLFYGAFAMLVACTSVGRHDESALAATNFGPEETLRICVLMDPTEISMVNATWLLKVAQDEFLRYNLRVEVPSYTPFHRPSGGGMATIRELAALKLAPPCDRIMALVGHNFSDTIAGLLGVEVFGEVDTVTHTRGYIKADVASLSQILSPPRGGDSA
;
A
#
# COMPACT_ATOMS: atom_id res chain seq x y z
N MET A 1 49.24 -26.93 25.30
CA MET A 1 48.61 -25.60 25.20
C MET A 1 49.10 -24.91 23.93
N ALA A 2 48.28 -24.83 22.89
CA ALA A 2 48.35 -23.81 21.84
C ALA A 2 47.05 -23.91 21.05
N ARG A 3 46.19 -22.91 21.24
CA ARG A 3 44.78 -22.88 20.86
C ARG A 3 44.69 -22.34 19.43
N ARG A 4 43.95 -23.08 18.61
CA ARG A 4 43.69 -22.90 17.18
C ARG A 4 43.37 -21.44 16.81
N LEU A 5 44.21 -20.83 15.99
CA LEU A 5 43.85 -19.76 15.07
C LEU A 5 43.30 -20.42 13.79
N PHE A 6 42.47 -19.67 13.05
CA PHE A 6 41.60 -20.12 11.95
C PHE A 6 40.28 -20.72 12.43
N TYR A 7 39.24 -19.88 12.50
CA TYR A 7 37.87 -20.12 12.03
C TYR A 7 37.03 -18.90 12.41
N GLY A 8 37.26 -17.78 11.73
CA GLY A 8 36.35 -16.63 11.72
C GLY A 8 35.70 -16.52 10.34
N ALA A 9 34.99 -17.57 9.95
CA ALA A 9 34.17 -17.63 8.74
C ALA A 9 33.21 -16.41 8.75
N PHE A 10 33.21 -15.57 7.72
CA PHE A 10 32.43 -15.78 6.51
C PHE A 10 31.04 -16.37 6.80
N ALA A 11 30.19 -15.60 7.49
CA ALA A 11 28.79 -15.93 7.70
C ALA A 11 27.86 -14.70 7.60
N MET A 12 28.18 -13.74 6.71
CA MET A 12 27.17 -12.83 6.16
C MET A 12 26.68 -13.40 4.82
N LEU A 13 26.18 -14.63 4.85
CA LEU A 13 25.48 -15.20 3.71
C LEU A 13 24.04 -14.68 3.75
N VAL A 14 23.79 -13.68 2.89
CA VAL A 14 22.58 -13.58 2.06
C VAL A 14 21.28 -13.89 2.82
N ALA A 15 20.77 -12.93 3.59
CA ALA A 15 19.35 -12.92 3.90
C ALA A 15 18.61 -12.65 2.58
N CYS A 16 18.35 -13.70 1.80
CA CYS A 16 17.44 -13.65 0.67
C CYS A 16 16.04 -13.33 1.22
N THR A 17 15.68 -12.06 1.25
CA THR A 17 14.28 -11.68 1.41
C THR A 17 13.53 -12.26 0.21
N SER A 18 12.70 -13.28 0.43
CA SER A 18 11.85 -13.77 -0.64
C SER A 18 10.77 -12.73 -0.91
N VAL A 19 10.75 -12.17 -2.13
CA VAL A 19 9.58 -11.45 -2.62
C VAL A 19 8.57 -12.51 -3.05
N GLY A 20 7.41 -12.56 -2.40
CA GLY A 20 6.33 -13.45 -2.80
C GLY A 20 5.93 -13.14 -4.24
N ARG A 21 6.00 -14.13 -5.13
CA ARG A 21 5.42 -14.05 -6.46
C ARG A 21 4.10 -14.79 -6.46
N HIS A 22 3.17 -14.36 -7.31
CA HIS A 22 1.95 -15.13 -7.54
C HIS A 22 2.30 -16.53 -8.05
N ASP A 23 1.64 -17.53 -7.48
CA ASP A 23 1.60 -18.87 -8.06
C ASP A 23 0.52 -18.86 -9.14
N GLU A 24 0.94 -18.64 -10.39
CA GLU A 24 0.04 -18.60 -11.54
C GLU A 24 -0.76 -19.90 -11.71
N SER A 25 -0.22 -21.04 -11.28
CA SER A 25 -0.92 -22.32 -11.36
C SER A 25 -2.04 -22.40 -10.32
N ALA A 26 -1.80 -21.92 -9.10
CA ALA A 26 -2.81 -21.82 -8.06
C ALA A 26 -3.90 -20.81 -8.43
N LEU A 27 -3.52 -19.65 -8.99
CA LEU A 27 -4.48 -18.64 -9.48
C LEU A 27 -5.39 -19.23 -10.57
N ALA A 28 -4.83 -19.88 -11.57
CA ALA A 28 -5.60 -20.47 -12.68
C ALA A 28 -6.52 -21.63 -12.23
N ALA A 29 -6.14 -22.37 -11.19
CA ALA A 29 -6.92 -23.48 -10.65
C ALA A 29 -8.00 -23.04 -9.63
N THR A 30 -7.91 -21.83 -9.10
CA THR A 30 -8.84 -21.33 -8.07
C THR A 30 -10.10 -20.79 -8.72
N ASN A 31 -11.26 -21.27 -8.26
CA ASN A 31 -12.55 -20.68 -8.62
C ASN A 31 -12.89 -19.54 -7.65
N PHE A 32 -12.80 -18.30 -8.12
CA PHE A 32 -13.13 -17.10 -7.34
C PHE A 32 -14.63 -16.77 -7.30
N GLY A 33 -15.49 -17.58 -7.94
CA GLY A 33 -16.93 -17.30 -8.06
C GLY A 33 -17.27 -16.37 -9.23
N PRO A 34 -18.49 -15.83 -9.28
CA PRO A 34 -18.88 -14.86 -10.31
C PRO A 34 -18.12 -13.54 -10.18
N GLU A 35 -18.15 -12.71 -11.23
CA GLU A 35 -17.61 -11.35 -11.15
C GLU A 35 -18.40 -10.52 -10.11
N GLU A 36 -17.68 -9.90 -9.17
CA GLU A 36 -18.25 -8.98 -8.18
C GLU A 36 -17.67 -7.57 -8.35
N THR A 37 -18.49 -6.56 -8.09
CA THR A 37 -18.07 -5.15 -8.12
C THR A 37 -17.73 -4.67 -6.71
N LEU A 38 -16.51 -4.16 -6.55
CA LEU A 38 -16.04 -3.48 -5.34
C LEU A 38 -16.06 -1.96 -5.55
N ARG A 39 -16.92 -1.25 -4.83
CA ARG A 39 -17.05 0.20 -4.91
C ARG A 39 -16.18 0.88 -3.86
N ILE A 40 -15.13 1.57 -4.29
CA ILE A 40 -14.18 2.25 -3.42
C ILE A 40 -14.40 3.75 -3.53
N CYS A 41 -14.82 4.38 -2.44
CA CYS A 41 -14.90 5.83 -2.37
C CYS A 41 -13.55 6.40 -1.93
N VAL A 42 -13.00 7.29 -2.75
CA VAL A 42 -11.63 7.75 -2.60
C VAL A 42 -11.61 9.10 -1.92
N LEU A 43 -10.82 9.18 -0.86
CA LEU A 43 -10.47 10.40 -0.16
C LEU A 43 -9.10 10.85 -0.66
N MET A 44 -8.95 12.09 -1.08
CA MET A 44 -7.71 12.59 -1.66
C MET A 44 -7.15 13.72 -0.84
N ASP A 45 -5.89 13.63 -0.47
CA ASP A 45 -5.11 14.77 -0.02
C ASP A 45 -4.83 15.69 -1.22
N PRO A 46 -5.51 16.85 -1.34
CA PRO A 46 -5.40 17.69 -2.51
C PRO A 46 -4.07 18.48 -2.56
N THR A 47 -3.33 18.52 -1.44
CA THR A 47 -2.05 19.22 -1.37
C THR A 47 -0.90 18.41 -1.94
N GLU A 48 -0.97 17.09 -1.82
CA GLU A 48 0.12 16.20 -2.22
C GLU A 48 -0.25 15.25 -3.38
N ILE A 49 -1.53 14.91 -3.55
CA ILE A 49 -1.97 13.90 -4.53
C ILE A 49 -2.78 14.54 -5.66
N SER A 50 -2.24 14.43 -6.87
CA SER A 50 -2.96 14.85 -8.09
C SER A 50 -4.02 13.82 -8.50
N MET A 51 -5.09 14.29 -9.14
CA MET A 51 -6.13 13.41 -9.71
C MET A 51 -5.59 12.43 -10.76
N VAL A 52 -4.57 12.85 -11.52
CA VAL A 52 -3.90 12.00 -12.51
C VAL A 52 -3.22 10.82 -11.82
N ASN A 53 -2.47 11.07 -10.74
CA ASN A 53 -1.80 10.02 -9.98
C ASN A 53 -2.80 9.08 -9.31
N ALA A 54 -3.84 9.63 -8.70
CA ALA A 54 -4.91 8.85 -8.09
C ALA A 54 -5.59 7.90 -9.08
N THR A 55 -5.98 8.42 -10.24
CA THR A 55 -6.65 7.63 -11.29
C THR A 55 -5.72 6.55 -11.84
N TRP A 56 -4.44 6.86 -12.01
CA TRP A 56 -3.44 5.88 -12.47
C TRP A 56 -3.24 4.75 -11.46
N LEU A 57 -3.08 5.07 -10.17
CA LEU A 57 -2.93 4.06 -9.11
C LEU A 57 -4.13 3.12 -9.05
N LEU A 58 -5.35 3.68 -9.13
CA LEU A 58 -6.58 2.89 -9.09
C LEU A 58 -6.74 2.01 -10.33
N LYS A 59 -6.29 2.49 -11.50
CA LYS A 59 -6.27 1.68 -12.72
C LYS A 59 -5.30 0.50 -12.60
N VAL A 60 -4.08 0.73 -12.12
CA VAL A 60 -3.09 -0.35 -11.92
C VAL A 60 -3.61 -1.37 -10.89
N ALA A 61 -4.25 -0.90 -9.81
CA ALA A 61 -4.88 -1.79 -8.85
C ALA A 61 -6.04 -2.59 -9.47
N GLN A 62 -6.86 -1.98 -10.32
CA GLN A 62 -7.96 -2.65 -11.02
C GLN A 62 -7.45 -3.82 -11.87
N ASP A 63 -6.35 -3.64 -12.61
CA ASP A 63 -5.75 -4.70 -13.42
C ASP A 63 -5.31 -5.93 -12.60
N GLU A 64 -4.92 -5.71 -11.33
CA GLU A 64 -4.63 -6.79 -10.39
C GLU A 64 -5.92 -7.47 -9.87
N PHE A 65 -6.93 -6.69 -9.48
CA PHE A 65 -8.20 -7.22 -8.95
C PHE A 65 -8.98 -8.07 -9.95
N LEU A 66 -8.88 -7.75 -11.26
CA LEU A 66 -9.54 -8.51 -12.31
C LEU A 66 -9.14 -9.99 -12.33
N ARG A 67 -7.94 -10.33 -11.86
CA ARG A 67 -7.45 -11.73 -11.77
C ARG A 67 -8.23 -12.56 -10.75
N TYR A 68 -8.94 -11.91 -9.84
CA TYR A 68 -9.73 -12.51 -8.78
C TYR A 68 -11.24 -12.36 -9.01
N ASN A 69 -11.67 -12.10 -10.26
CA ASN A 69 -13.06 -11.78 -10.61
C ASN A 69 -13.63 -10.57 -9.86
N LEU A 70 -12.79 -9.59 -9.51
CA LEU A 70 -13.21 -8.36 -8.86
C LEU A 70 -13.08 -7.16 -9.79
N ARG A 71 -14.18 -6.43 -9.99
CA ARG A 71 -14.21 -5.16 -10.71
C ARG A 71 -14.20 -4.01 -9.72
N VAL A 72 -13.17 -3.16 -9.77
CA VAL A 72 -13.14 -1.95 -8.96
C VAL A 72 -13.91 -0.83 -9.65
N GLU A 73 -14.80 -0.20 -8.91
CA GLU A 73 -15.47 1.04 -9.30
C GLU A 73 -15.16 2.13 -8.28
N VAL A 74 -15.06 3.38 -8.74
CA VAL A 74 -14.78 4.54 -7.89
C VAL A 74 -15.95 5.51 -7.99
N PRO A 75 -16.95 5.41 -7.10
CA PRO A 75 -18.16 6.24 -7.18
C PRO A 75 -17.90 7.73 -6.94
N SER A 76 -16.85 8.06 -6.19
CA SER A 76 -16.54 9.44 -5.82
C SER A 76 -15.08 9.64 -5.44
N TYR A 77 -14.58 10.83 -5.74
CA TYR A 77 -13.36 11.40 -5.18
C TYR A 77 -13.74 12.60 -4.33
N THR A 78 -13.28 12.65 -3.08
CA THR A 78 -13.56 13.77 -2.17
C THR A 78 -12.28 14.25 -1.48
N PRO A 79 -12.14 15.56 -1.23
CA PRO A 79 -10.98 16.07 -0.50
C PRO A 79 -10.90 15.54 0.93
N PHE A 80 -9.69 15.27 1.38
CA PHE A 80 -9.39 14.81 2.74
C PHE A 80 -8.13 15.50 3.25
N HIS A 81 -8.22 16.11 4.42
CA HIS A 81 -7.07 16.73 5.07
C HIS A 81 -6.47 15.74 6.06
N ARG A 82 -5.24 15.32 5.79
CA ARG A 82 -4.56 14.34 6.63
C ARG A 82 -4.22 14.93 8.01
N PRO A 83 -4.45 14.20 9.12
CA PRO A 83 -3.94 14.58 10.43
C PRO A 83 -2.41 14.66 10.48
N SER A 84 -1.90 15.58 11.30
CA SER A 84 -0.46 15.74 11.54
C SER A 84 0.20 14.59 12.31
N GLY A 85 -0.60 13.75 12.99
CA GLY A 85 -0.14 12.64 13.83
C GLY A 85 0.33 11.39 13.08
N GLY A 86 0.63 11.48 11.78
CA GLY A 86 1.13 10.36 10.96
C GLY A 86 0.09 9.27 10.74
N GLY A 87 0.54 8.07 10.39
CA GLY A 87 -0.31 6.93 10.00
C GLY A 87 -1.40 6.57 11.01
N MET A 88 -1.05 6.44 12.29
CA MET A 88 -1.99 6.09 13.36
C MET A 88 -3.12 7.12 13.55
N ALA A 89 -2.82 8.40 13.35
CA ALA A 89 -3.84 9.45 13.42
C ALA A 89 -4.74 9.41 12.18
N THR A 90 -4.16 9.19 11.00
CA THR A 90 -4.89 9.01 9.74
C THR A 90 -5.87 7.84 9.84
N ILE A 91 -5.42 6.65 10.23
CA ILE A 91 -6.31 5.48 10.28
C ILE A 91 -7.42 5.64 11.33
N ARG A 92 -7.13 6.30 12.46
CA ARG A 92 -8.13 6.56 13.50
C ARG A 92 -9.24 7.49 13.00
N GLU A 93 -8.88 8.52 12.24
CA GLU A 93 -9.87 9.40 11.64
C GLU A 93 -10.70 8.66 10.59
N LEU A 94 -10.07 7.86 9.73
CA LEU A 94 -10.77 7.06 8.72
C LEU A 94 -11.71 6.03 9.35
N ALA A 95 -11.31 5.40 10.45
CA ALA A 95 -12.13 4.46 11.20
C ALA A 95 -13.40 5.10 11.77
N ALA A 96 -13.39 6.42 12.02
CA ALA A 96 -14.55 7.16 12.49
C ALA A 96 -15.54 7.53 11.37
N LEU A 97 -15.15 7.41 10.10
CA LEU A 97 -16.01 7.75 8.97
C LEU A 97 -17.11 6.71 8.76
N LYS A 98 -18.31 7.21 8.48
CA LYS A 98 -19.45 6.37 8.07
C LYS A 98 -19.23 5.90 6.63
N LEU A 99 -19.36 4.60 6.42
CA LEU A 99 -19.44 4.02 5.09
C LEU A 99 -20.86 4.23 4.58
N ALA A 100 -21.04 5.18 3.66
CA ALA A 100 -22.33 5.50 3.07
C ALA A 100 -22.50 4.81 1.72
N PRO A 101 -23.73 4.39 1.35
CA PRO A 101 -24.00 3.96 -0.01
C PRO A 101 -23.60 5.04 -1.04
N PRO A 102 -23.07 4.66 -2.21
CA PRO A 102 -22.91 3.30 -2.72
C PRO A 102 -21.57 2.64 -2.36
N CYS A 103 -20.78 3.20 -1.43
CA CYS A 103 -19.43 2.74 -1.16
C CYS A 103 -19.39 1.42 -0.37
N ASP A 104 -18.56 0.47 -0.81
CA ASP A 104 -18.23 -0.75 -0.06
C ASP A 104 -16.96 -0.54 0.79
N ARG A 105 -16.05 0.34 0.34
CA ARG A 105 -14.81 0.71 1.02
C ARG A 105 -14.53 2.20 0.93
N ILE A 106 -13.77 2.72 1.89
CA ILE A 106 -13.17 4.06 1.85
C ILE A 106 -11.65 3.90 1.75
N MET A 107 -11.03 4.58 0.80
CA MET A 107 -9.58 4.58 0.64
C MET A 107 -9.06 6.01 0.59
N ALA A 108 -8.16 6.37 1.51
CA ALA A 108 -7.47 7.65 1.46
C ALA A 108 -6.13 7.55 0.74
N LEU A 109 -5.94 8.43 -0.24
CA LEU A 109 -4.66 8.66 -0.91
C LEU A 109 -4.04 9.87 -0.25
N VAL A 110 -2.94 9.65 0.47
CA VAL A 110 -2.25 10.69 1.23
C VAL A 110 -0.82 10.85 0.75
N GLY A 111 -0.26 12.05 0.88
CA GLY A 111 1.18 12.27 0.70
C GLY A 111 1.97 12.04 1.98
N HIS A 112 3.29 12.17 1.88
CA HIS A 112 4.20 12.20 3.03
C HIS A 112 4.05 13.49 3.83
N ASN A 113 4.14 13.38 5.16
CA ASN A 113 4.27 14.53 6.05
C ASN A 113 5.59 14.47 6.84
N PHE A 114 5.91 15.53 7.57
CA PHE A 114 7.16 15.62 8.33
C PHE A 114 7.32 14.50 9.39
N SER A 115 6.23 14.01 9.98
CA SER A 115 6.28 12.90 10.94
C SER A 115 6.65 11.58 10.25
N ASP A 116 6.26 11.38 9.00
CA ASP A 116 6.72 10.24 8.19
C ASP A 116 8.21 10.32 7.85
N THR A 117 8.75 11.52 7.60
CA THR A 117 10.18 11.70 7.34
C THR A 117 11.02 11.29 8.54
N ILE A 118 10.61 11.70 9.75
CA ILE A 118 11.29 11.30 10.99
C ILE A 118 11.19 9.78 11.19
N ALA A 119 10.02 9.20 10.97
CA ALA A 119 9.82 7.76 11.11
C ALA A 119 10.68 6.97 10.10
N GLY A 120 10.78 7.44 8.84
CA GLY A 120 11.65 6.89 7.82
C GLY A 120 13.14 6.95 8.19
N LEU A 121 13.61 8.04 8.81
CA LEU A 121 14.99 8.13 9.32
C LEU A 121 15.28 7.13 10.44
N LEU A 122 14.26 6.76 11.21
CA LEU A 122 14.35 5.73 12.25
C LEU A 122 14.14 4.31 11.71
N GLY A 123 13.97 4.15 10.40
CA GLY A 123 13.72 2.85 9.75
C GLY A 123 12.33 2.27 9.98
N VAL A 124 11.38 3.08 10.46
CA VAL A 124 10.00 2.66 10.75
C VAL A 124 9.07 3.36 9.76
N GLU A 125 8.92 2.77 8.58
CA GLU A 125 8.08 3.32 7.53
C GLU A 125 6.80 2.50 7.29
N VAL A 126 5.65 3.15 7.38
CA VAL A 126 4.33 2.57 7.08
C VAL A 126 3.81 3.20 5.80
N PHE A 127 3.62 2.41 4.74
CA PHE A 127 3.15 2.85 3.44
C PHE A 127 1.62 2.90 3.30
N GLY A 128 0.92 2.29 4.23
CA GLY A 128 -0.53 2.24 4.25
C GLY A 128 -1.02 1.42 5.44
N GLU A 129 -2.27 1.61 5.79
CA GLU A 129 -2.91 0.87 6.89
C GLU A 129 -4.40 0.70 6.58
N VAL A 130 -4.98 -0.38 7.09
CA VAL A 130 -6.41 -0.69 7.02
C VAL A 130 -6.96 -0.78 8.43
N ASP A 131 -8.18 -0.30 8.64
CA ASP A 131 -8.81 -0.33 9.96
C ASP A 131 -9.03 -1.77 10.42
N THR A 132 -8.80 -2.04 11.70
CA THR A 132 -8.83 -3.41 12.25
C THR A 132 -10.22 -3.86 12.69
N VAL A 133 -11.21 -2.96 12.69
CA VAL A 133 -12.55 -3.25 13.22
C VAL A 133 -13.44 -3.80 12.11
N THR A 134 -13.50 -3.09 10.98
CA THR A 134 -14.37 -3.39 9.85
C THR A 134 -13.58 -3.79 8.61
N HIS A 135 -12.30 -3.44 8.55
CA HIS A 135 -11.43 -3.60 7.39
C HIS A 135 -11.91 -2.85 6.15
N THR A 136 -12.89 -1.96 6.24
CA THR A 136 -13.46 -1.26 5.08
C THR A 136 -12.89 0.12 4.83
N ARG A 137 -12.02 0.62 5.70
CA ARG A 137 -11.33 1.90 5.56
C ARG A 137 -9.84 1.69 5.60
N GLY A 138 -9.12 2.39 4.74
CA GLY A 138 -7.67 2.39 4.79
C GLY A 138 -7.08 3.62 4.13
N TYR A 139 -5.78 3.80 4.31
CA TYR A 139 -5.01 4.78 3.56
C TYR A 139 -3.81 4.15 2.90
N ILE A 140 -3.35 4.76 1.81
CA ILE A 140 -2.07 4.48 1.19
C ILE A 140 -1.32 5.78 0.96
N LYS A 141 0.01 5.74 1.13
CA LYS A 141 0.91 6.81 0.69
C LYS A 141 1.07 6.70 -0.82
N ALA A 142 0.59 7.71 -1.52
CA ALA A 142 0.43 7.70 -2.97
C ALA A 142 1.48 8.55 -3.71
N ASP A 143 2.51 9.02 -2.99
CA ASP A 143 3.66 9.75 -3.51
C ASP A 143 4.96 8.93 -3.41
N VAL A 144 5.88 9.17 -4.35
CA VAL A 144 7.21 8.55 -4.39
C VAL A 144 8.20 9.49 -3.71
N ALA A 145 8.14 9.60 -2.38
CA ALA A 145 8.99 10.54 -1.64
C ALA A 145 9.87 9.89 -0.58
N SER A 146 9.69 8.60 -0.33
CA SER A 146 10.43 7.94 0.74
C SER A 146 11.84 7.53 0.34
N LEU A 147 12.79 7.65 1.28
CA LEU A 147 14.19 7.28 1.04
C LEU A 147 14.32 5.82 0.60
N SER A 148 13.49 4.92 1.14
CA SER A 148 13.51 3.51 0.79
C SER A 148 12.98 3.29 -0.63
N GLN A 149 11.96 4.05 -1.06
CA GLN A 149 11.46 4.03 -2.44
C GLN A 149 12.41 4.69 -3.44
N ILE A 150 13.18 5.72 -3.04
CA ILE A 150 14.20 6.31 -3.93
C ILE A 150 15.36 5.32 -4.15
N LEU A 151 15.78 4.63 -3.08
CA LEU A 151 16.87 3.64 -3.14
C LEU A 151 16.42 2.31 -3.75
N SER A 152 15.13 2.01 -3.74
CA SER A 152 14.54 0.78 -4.28
C SER A 152 13.12 1.08 -4.80
N PRO A 153 13.01 1.75 -5.96
CA PRO A 153 11.71 2.13 -6.49
C PRO A 153 10.83 0.91 -6.75
N PRO A 154 9.52 0.99 -6.44
CA PRO A 154 8.60 -0.07 -6.79
C PRO A 154 8.67 -0.31 -8.30
N ARG A 155 8.87 -1.56 -8.72
CA ARG A 155 8.87 -1.92 -10.14
C ARG A 155 7.43 -1.84 -10.67
N GLY A 156 7.09 -0.71 -11.26
CA GLY A 156 5.87 -0.50 -12.04
C GLY A 156 6.22 0.30 -13.28
N GLY A 157 6.84 -0.34 -14.28
CA GLY A 157 7.25 0.37 -15.50
C GLY A 157 8.10 -0.41 -16.52
N ASP A 158 8.72 -1.53 -16.18
CA ASP A 158 9.54 -2.27 -17.15
C ASP A 158 8.70 -3.32 -17.88
N SER A 159 7.93 -2.83 -18.85
CA SER A 159 7.59 -3.60 -20.06
C SER A 159 8.23 -2.90 -21.26
N ALA A 160 9.52 -3.13 -21.42
CA ALA A 160 10.25 -3.07 -22.69
C ALA A 160 11.51 -3.93 -22.57
#